data_AF-A0A1Q6E7I0-F1
#
_entry.id   AF-A0A1Q6E7I0-F1
#
_cell.length_a   1.000
_cell.length_b   1.000
_cell.length_c   1.000
_cell.angle_alpha   90.00
_cell.angle_beta   90.00
_cell.angle_gamma   90.00
#
_symmetry.space_group_name_H-M   'P 1'
#
loop_
_entity.id
_entity.type
_entity.pdbx_description
1 polymer ?
#
loop_
_entity_poly.entity_id
_entity_poly.type
_entity_poly.pdbx_seq_one_letter_code
_entity_poly.pdbx_strand_id
1 'polypeptide(L)'
;MKTGLFIAIFACAGLCACEKPVTDKYEQGSSDSFVVQYWTFDRLEAVAVGPEPRLQLYLRSSPEHRRTYYGVLSDGEELKRAYEAKCTEHGDRGYPFVFTYGPGPNMVPNSFPDKDFRSIEVVSDTDFDEVHPAGTRLDDVMMFCSASPWRFIRSRYVEQGEWNAGVPAEVYRYFGTVLPYDTEWKSCYHPVYGKVSELTTDDLTLLGGDDGGRRMGMIGVLTFLARPDRAATHTLTVTLTSVDGERYSACAAVALE
;
A
#
# COMPACT_ATOMS: atom_id res chain seq x y z
N MET A 1 19.33 58.77 48.95
CA MET A 1 18.36 57.69 49.25
C MET A 1 17.09 57.92 48.44
N LYS A 2 16.92 57.20 47.33
CA LYS A 2 15.64 56.91 46.67
C LYS A 2 15.90 55.68 45.80
N THR A 3 15.62 54.51 46.36
CA THR A 3 15.74 53.21 45.71
C THR A 3 14.44 52.97 44.94
N GLY A 4 14.50 52.99 43.61
CA GLY A 4 13.40 52.58 42.74
C GLY A 4 13.52 51.10 42.44
N LEU A 5 12.57 50.31 42.93
CA LEU A 5 12.45 48.88 42.68
C LEU A 5 11.83 48.67 41.28
N PHE A 6 12.64 48.23 40.30
CA PHE A 6 12.13 47.70 39.04
C PHE A 6 11.92 46.19 39.18
N ILE A 7 10.67 45.74 39.15
CA ILE A 7 10.32 44.33 39.03
C ILE A 7 10.48 43.97 37.55
N ALA A 8 11.54 43.23 37.22
CA ALA A 8 11.69 42.60 35.91
C ALA A 8 10.89 41.28 35.91
N ILE A 9 9.85 41.22 35.09
CA ILE A 9 9.12 39.99 34.80
C ILE A 9 10.01 39.11 33.91
N PHE A 10 10.51 38.01 34.47
CA PHE A 10 11.14 36.94 33.69
C PHE A 10 10.05 36.18 32.94
N ALA A 11 9.89 36.48 31.64
CA ALA A 11 9.21 35.57 30.74
C ALA A 11 10.20 34.44 30.36
N CYS A 12 10.11 33.32 31.07
CA CYS A 12 10.71 32.05 30.65
C CYS A 12 10.01 31.58 29.36
N ALA A 13 10.53 31.99 28.21
CA ALA A 13 10.25 31.30 26.95
C ALA A 13 11.21 30.12 26.84
N GLY A 14 10.75 28.96 27.33
CA GLY A 14 11.37 27.68 27.06
C GLY A 14 11.19 27.26 25.60
N LEU A 15 11.98 26.24 25.23
CA LEU A 15 11.91 25.45 24.00
C LEU A 15 12.45 26.13 22.74
N CYS A 16 13.78 26.14 22.65
CA CYS A 16 14.47 26.12 21.36
C CYS A 16 14.31 24.71 20.76
N ALA A 17 13.11 24.40 20.25
CA ALA A 17 12.96 23.41 19.20
C ALA A 17 13.30 24.16 17.90
N CYS A 18 14.45 23.82 17.30
CA CYS A 18 14.71 24.19 15.92
C CYS A 18 13.71 23.42 15.05
N GLU A 19 12.48 23.92 14.93
CA GLU A 19 11.60 23.54 13.83
C GLU A 19 12.29 24.00 12.55
N LYS A 20 12.90 23.04 11.84
CA LYS A 20 13.34 23.30 10.46
C LYS A 20 12.10 23.80 9.71
N PRO A 21 12.18 24.97 9.02
CA PRO A 21 11.07 25.43 8.21
C PRO A 21 10.78 24.35 7.16
N VAL A 22 9.55 23.85 7.13
CA VAL A 22 9.06 22.96 6.07
C VAL A 22 9.00 23.80 4.80
N THR A 23 10.09 23.81 4.05
CA THR A 23 10.08 24.33 2.68
C THR A 23 9.48 23.25 1.80
N ASP A 24 8.58 23.61 0.87
CA ASP A 24 8.03 22.74 -0.20
C ASP A 24 9.12 22.28 -1.22
N LYS A 25 10.34 22.03 -0.75
CA LYS A 25 11.48 21.66 -1.58
C LYS A 25 11.51 20.15 -1.72
N TYR A 26 11.46 19.71 -2.97
CA TYR A 26 11.83 18.36 -3.33
C TYR A 26 13.35 18.22 -3.25
N GLU A 27 13.80 17.10 -2.70
CA GLU A 27 15.21 16.74 -2.54
C GLU A 27 15.56 15.52 -3.41
N GLN A 28 16.85 15.27 -3.62
CA GLN A 28 17.34 14.10 -4.34
C GLN A 28 17.91 13.06 -3.38
N GLY A 29 17.52 11.81 -3.57
CA GLY A 29 18.08 10.65 -2.90
C GLY A 29 18.66 9.68 -3.92
N SER A 30 19.47 8.72 -3.45
CA SER A 30 19.98 7.63 -4.26
C SER A 30 19.81 6.31 -3.52
N SER A 31 19.51 5.24 -4.26
CA SER A 31 19.38 3.88 -3.72
C SER A 31 20.08 2.87 -4.62
N ASP A 32 20.47 1.73 -4.04
CA ASP A 32 20.93 0.52 -4.75
C ASP A 32 19.85 -0.57 -4.82
N SER A 33 18.63 -0.25 -4.38
CA SER A 33 17.46 -1.12 -4.32
C SER A 33 16.27 -0.37 -4.88
N PHE A 34 15.42 -1.01 -5.70
CA PHE A 34 14.25 -0.39 -6.30
C PHE A 34 13.27 0.12 -5.25
N VAL A 35 13.00 -0.67 -4.21
CA VAL A 35 12.23 -0.25 -3.04
C VAL A 35 13.14 0.61 -2.17
N VAL A 36 12.77 1.87 -1.97
CA VAL A 36 13.61 2.82 -1.21
C VAL A 36 13.15 2.97 0.24
N GLN A 37 11.94 2.51 0.55
CA GLN A 37 11.33 2.65 1.86
C GLN A 37 10.25 1.58 2.08
N TYR A 38 10.17 1.08 3.31
CA TYR A 38 9.07 0.27 3.81
C TYR A 38 8.32 1.01 4.92
N TRP A 39 7.06 0.64 5.14
CA TRP A 39 6.23 1.20 6.20
C TRP A 39 5.36 0.17 6.89
N THR A 40 5.20 0.33 8.21
CA THR A 40 4.45 -0.59 9.06
C THR A 40 2.96 -0.29 9.08
N PHE A 41 2.15 -1.33 9.28
CA PHE A 41 0.70 -1.25 9.41
C PHE A 41 0.19 -2.28 10.43
N ASP A 42 -1.05 -2.11 10.89
CA ASP A 42 -1.68 -3.01 11.85
C ASP A 42 -3.14 -3.32 11.50
N ARG A 43 -3.69 -2.69 10.45
CA ARG A 43 -5.09 -2.79 10.09
C ARG A 43 -5.31 -2.86 8.58
N LEU A 44 -6.27 -3.69 8.18
CA LEU A 44 -6.90 -3.66 6.87
C LEU A 44 -8.17 -2.79 6.92
N GLU A 45 -8.43 -2.09 5.83
CA GLU A 45 -9.67 -1.38 5.56
C GLU A 45 -10.18 -1.79 4.18
N ALA A 46 -11.48 -2.07 4.09
CA ALA A 46 -12.17 -2.38 2.84
C ALA A 46 -13.25 -1.32 2.61
N VAL A 47 -13.27 -0.71 1.43
CA VAL A 47 -14.19 0.37 1.09
C VAL A 47 -14.96 0.01 -0.17
N ALA A 48 -16.30 -0.07 -0.07
CA ALA A 48 -17.16 -0.19 -1.22
C ALA A 48 -17.15 1.11 -2.03
N VAL A 49 -16.91 1.04 -3.34
CA VAL A 49 -16.82 2.24 -4.19
C VAL A 49 -17.51 2.04 -5.53
N GLY A 50 -18.01 3.14 -6.11
CA GLY A 50 -18.57 3.17 -7.46
C GLY A 50 -20.00 2.62 -7.57
N PRO A 51 -20.65 2.80 -8.73
CA PRO A 51 -22.00 2.29 -8.99
C PRO A 51 -22.02 0.79 -9.28
N GLU A 52 -20.92 0.25 -9.84
CA GLU A 52 -20.68 -1.19 -9.91
C GLU A 52 -19.97 -1.62 -8.62
N PRO A 53 -20.54 -2.56 -7.86
CA PRO A 53 -20.04 -2.92 -6.55
C PRO A 53 -18.61 -3.49 -6.63
N ARG A 54 -17.65 -2.76 -6.06
CA ARG A 54 -16.25 -3.19 -5.93
C ARG A 54 -15.70 -2.75 -4.57
N LEU A 55 -14.72 -3.49 -4.07
CA LEU A 55 -14.03 -3.18 -2.81
C LEU A 55 -12.62 -2.70 -3.07
N GLN A 56 -12.26 -1.53 -2.55
CA GLN A 56 -10.88 -1.07 -2.47
C GLN A 56 -10.27 -1.52 -1.14
N LEU A 57 -9.07 -2.08 -1.20
CA LEU A 57 -8.35 -2.57 -0.02
C LEU A 57 -7.23 -1.61 0.34
N TYR A 58 -7.21 -1.19 1.61
CA TYR A 58 -6.21 -0.28 2.17
C TYR A 58 -5.56 -0.89 3.41
N LEU A 59 -4.23 -0.84 3.47
CA LEU A 59 -3.46 -1.06 4.68
C LEU A 59 -3.29 0.28 5.42
N ARG A 60 -3.68 0.27 6.69
CA ARG A 60 -3.78 1.45 7.55
C ARG A 60 -3.04 1.22 8.85
N SER A 61 -2.80 2.34 9.53
CA SER A 61 -2.28 2.36 10.88
C SER A 61 -3.39 2.85 11.80
N SER A 62 -3.73 2.09 12.83
CA SER A 62 -4.66 2.54 13.88
C SER A 62 -4.09 3.77 14.59
N PRO A 63 -4.92 4.62 15.23
CA PRO A 63 -4.44 5.80 15.96
C PRO A 63 -3.38 5.48 17.02
N GLU A 64 -3.45 4.29 17.63
CA GLU A 64 -2.51 3.80 18.65
C GLU A 64 -1.22 3.22 18.02
N HIS A 65 -1.27 2.84 16.75
CA HIS A 65 -0.13 2.31 16.01
C HIS A 65 0.63 3.44 15.35
N ARG A 66 1.78 3.79 15.92
CA ARG A 66 2.68 4.75 15.28
C ARG A 66 3.30 4.10 14.05
N ARG A 67 2.75 4.44 12.88
CA ARG A 67 3.32 4.10 11.58
C ARG A 67 4.80 4.45 11.57
N THR A 68 5.62 3.44 11.30
CA THR A 68 7.07 3.58 11.24
C THR A 68 7.50 3.39 9.81
N TYR A 69 8.34 4.30 9.32
CA TYR A 69 8.94 4.24 8.01
C TYR A 69 10.43 3.94 8.16
N TYR A 70 10.93 3.01 7.37
CA TYR A 70 12.35 2.70 7.34
C TYR A 70 12.83 2.47 5.91
N GLY A 71 13.93 3.10 5.54
CA GLY A 71 14.36 3.18 4.15
C GLY A 71 15.77 3.74 4.01
N VAL A 72 16.16 3.96 2.76
CA VAL A 72 17.49 4.50 2.41
C VAL A 72 17.77 5.87 3.02
N LEU A 73 16.71 6.67 3.24
CA LEU A 73 16.77 8.01 3.84
C LEU A 73 16.61 8.00 5.37
N SER A 74 16.48 6.84 6.02
CA SER A 74 16.28 6.79 7.48
C SER A 74 17.51 7.26 8.25
N ASP A 75 17.26 8.00 9.32
CA ASP A 75 18.26 8.32 10.32
C ASP A 75 18.44 7.14 11.30
N GLY A 76 19.69 6.85 11.67
CA GLY A 76 20.02 5.80 12.65
C GLY A 76 20.33 4.43 12.05
N GLU A 77 21.25 3.71 12.68
CA GLU A 77 21.74 2.42 12.16
C GLU A 77 20.70 1.31 12.19
N GLU A 78 19.79 1.29 13.17
CA GLU A 78 18.80 0.24 13.31
C GLU A 78 17.81 0.20 12.14
N LEU A 79 17.23 1.35 11.78
CA LEU A 79 16.29 1.45 10.66
C LEU A 79 16.96 1.16 9.32
N LYS A 80 18.23 1.56 9.15
CA LYS A 80 19.01 1.22 7.95
C LYS A 80 19.27 -0.27 7.85
N ARG A 81 19.65 -0.93 8.94
CA ARG A 81 19.85 -2.40 8.96
C ARG A 81 18.54 -3.14 8.68
N ALA A 82 17.40 -2.69 9.23
CA ALA A 82 16.10 -3.28 8.93
C ALA A 82 15.72 -3.14 7.45
N TYR A 83 15.98 -1.96 6.86
CA TYR A 83 15.79 -1.72 5.44
C TYR A 83 16.67 -2.63 4.58
N GLU A 84 17.97 -2.71 4.86
CA GLU A 84 18.91 -3.57 4.13
C GLU A 84 18.56 -5.05 4.23
N ALA A 85 18.09 -5.51 5.40
CA ALA A 85 17.61 -6.86 5.60
C ALA A 85 16.38 -7.15 4.72
N LYS A 86 15.41 -6.24 4.65
CA LYS A 86 14.23 -6.39 3.79
C LYS A 86 14.58 -6.36 2.30
N CYS A 87 15.45 -5.46 1.87
CA CYS A 87 15.96 -5.47 0.50
C CYS A 87 16.67 -6.80 0.17
N THR A 88 17.42 -7.37 1.11
CA THR A 88 18.08 -8.67 0.95
C THR A 88 17.06 -9.81 0.85
N GLU A 89 16.02 -9.80 1.67
CA GLU A 89 14.92 -10.77 1.64
C GLU A 89 14.22 -10.82 0.27
N HIS A 90 13.95 -9.67 -0.32
CA HIS A 90 13.38 -9.56 -1.67
C HIS A 90 14.42 -9.73 -2.80
N GLY A 91 15.70 -9.91 -2.48
CA GLY A 91 16.76 -9.91 -3.49
C GLY A 91 16.89 -8.58 -4.26
N ASP A 92 16.37 -7.50 -3.69
CA ASP A 92 16.34 -6.15 -4.24
C ASP A 92 17.65 -5.41 -3.94
N ARG A 93 18.73 -5.77 -4.65
CA ARG A 93 20.05 -5.16 -4.57
C ARG A 93 20.70 -5.08 -5.96
N GLY A 94 21.51 -4.04 -6.20
CA GLY A 94 22.24 -3.84 -7.45
C GLY A 94 21.47 -3.02 -8.50
N TYR A 95 20.50 -2.21 -8.08
CA TYR A 95 19.78 -1.25 -8.94
C TYR A 95 20.13 0.19 -8.53
N PRO A 96 21.26 0.74 -9.00
CA PRO A 96 21.66 2.09 -8.68
C PRO A 96 20.77 3.10 -9.41
N PHE A 97 20.01 3.89 -8.67
CA PHE A 97 19.22 4.98 -9.25
C PHE A 97 19.08 6.18 -8.32
N VAL A 98 18.75 7.32 -8.91
CA VAL A 98 18.48 8.58 -8.23
C VAL A 98 16.98 8.84 -8.29
N PHE A 99 16.41 9.33 -7.19
CA PHE A 99 15.00 9.63 -7.08
C PHE A 99 14.77 10.99 -6.42
N THR A 100 13.60 11.56 -6.68
CA THR A 100 13.16 12.83 -6.09
C THR A 100 12.13 12.53 -5.00
N TYR A 101 12.25 13.15 -3.83
CA TYR A 101 11.29 12.99 -2.72
C TYR A 101 10.90 14.33 -2.11
N GLY A 102 9.68 14.41 -1.55
CA GLY A 102 9.17 15.60 -0.87
C GLY A 102 9.49 15.63 0.63
N PRO A 103 9.13 16.72 1.35
CA PRO A 103 9.48 16.95 2.76
C PRO A 103 8.90 15.95 3.80
N GLY A 104 8.19 14.90 3.39
CA GLY A 104 7.58 13.94 4.30
C GLY A 104 7.76 12.49 3.84
N PRO A 105 7.70 11.51 4.77
CA PRO A 105 7.87 10.09 4.45
C PRO A 105 6.82 9.57 3.46
N ASN A 106 5.68 10.25 3.37
CA ASN A 106 4.58 9.97 2.44
C ASN A 106 4.84 10.47 1.01
N MET A 107 5.96 11.14 0.77
CA MET A 107 6.34 11.66 -0.55
C MET A 107 7.68 11.07 -1.00
N VAL A 108 8.01 9.89 -0.47
CA VAL A 108 9.12 9.07 -0.90
C VAL A 108 8.57 8.06 -1.93
N PRO A 109 9.11 8.01 -3.16
CA PRO A 109 8.62 7.09 -4.19
C PRO A 109 8.94 5.65 -3.83
N ASN A 110 8.35 4.66 -4.53
CA ASN A 110 8.62 3.23 -4.32
C ASN A 110 8.62 2.82 -2.84
N SER A 111 7.59 3.29 -2.11
CA SER A 111 7.37 3.00 -0.70
C SER A 111 6.31 1.91 -0.54
N PHE A 112 6.63 0.82 0.16
CA PHE A 112 5.80 -0.38 0.22
C PHE A 112 5.48 -0.83 1.66
N PRO A 113 4.36 -1.55 1.88
CA PRO A 113 4.12 -2.22 3.15
C PRO A 113 5.29 -3.15 3.50
N ASP A 114 5.61 -3.30 4.78
CA ASP A 114 6.74 -4.12 5.23
C ASP A 114 6.46 -5.63 5.32
N LYS A 115 5.25 -6.04 4.94
CA LYS A 115 4.81 -7.44 4.94
C LYS A 115 4.25 -7.82 3.58
N ASP A 116 4.67 -9.00 3.14
CA ASP A 116 4.06 -9.70 2.01
C ASP A 116 2.88 -10.56 2.46
N PHE A 117 2.00 -10.88 1.52
CA PHE A 117 0.81 -11.68 1.77
C PHE A 117 0.90 -13.04 1.08
N ARG A 118 0.26 -14.05 1.68
CA ARG A 118 0.16 -15.39 1.12
C ARG A 118 -1.25 -15.75 0.67
N SER A 119 -2.27 -15.04 1.17
CA SER A 119 -3.65 -15.28 0.77
C SER A 119 -4.55 -14.07 1.00
N ILE A 120 -5.59 -14.01 0.18
CA ILE A 120 -6.77 -13.18 0.35
C ILE A 120 -7.96 -14.15 0.49
N GLU A 121 -8.85 -13.87 1.43
CA GLU A 121 -10.09 -14.65 1.64
C GLU A 121 -11.26 -13.68 1.65
N VAL A 122 -12.35 -14.00 0.94
CA VAL A 122 -13.57 -13.20 0.92
C VAL A 122 -14.74 -14.07 1.32
N VAL A 123 -15.49 -13.67 2.33
CA VAL A 123 -16.75 -14.32 2.74
C VAL A 123 -17.88 -13.30 2.78
N SER A 124 -19.11 -13.75 2.56
CA SER A 124 -20.31 -12.93 2.75
C SER A 124 -21.14 -13.44 3.91
N ASP A 125 -21.80 -12.54 4.64
CA ASP A 125 -22.83 -12.87 5.63
C ASP A 125 -24.18 -13.29 5.03
N THR A 126 -24.31 -13.25 3.71
CA THR A 126 -25.55 -13.45 2.97
C THR A 126 -25.30 -14.48 1.86
N ASP A 127 -26.27 -15.36 1.61
CA ASP A 127 -26.22 -16.33 0.52
C ASP A 127 -25.98 -15.62 -0.82
N PHE A 128 -24.92 -15.98 -1.53
CA PHE A 128 -24.60 -15.40 -2.83
C PHE A 128 -25.30 -16.17 -3.96
N ASP A 129 -25.20 -17.49 -3.93
CA ASP A 129 -25.90 -18.42 -4.83
C ASP A 129 -26.06 -19.80 -4.13
N GLU A 130 -26.61 -20.80 -4.82
CA GLU A 130 -26.80 -22.16 -4.27
C GLU A 130 -25.51 -22.84 -3.78
N VAL A 131 -24.36 -22.56 -4.41
CA VAL A 131 -23.06 -23.19 -4.07
C VAL A 131 -22.24 -22.33 -3.11
N HIS A 132 -22.64 -21.07 -2.88
CA HIS A 132 -22.03 -20.11 -1.97
C HIS A 132 -23.02 -19.58 -0.91
N PRO A 133 -23.49 -20.44 0.03
CA PRO A 133 -24.30 -19.98 1.16
C PRO A 133 -23.52 -19.05 2.10
N ALA A 134 -24.23 -18.29 2.92
CA ALA A 134 -23.65 -17.37 3.88
C ALA A 134 -22.53 -18.01 4.72
N GLY A 135 -21.42 -17.30 4.86
CA GLY A 135 -20.21 -17.74 5.56
C GLY A 135 -19.25 -18.59 4.72
N THR A 136 -19.63 -18.98 3.50
CA THR A 136 -18.71 -19.65 2.57
C THR A 136 -17.84 -18.64 1.82
N ARG A 137 -16.73 -19.15 1.26
CA ARG A 137 -15.77 -18.34 0.52
C ARG A 137 -16.32 -18.00 -0.86
N LEU A 138 -16.05 -16.78 -1.28
CA LEU A 138 -16.34 -16.23 -2.61
C LEU A 138 -15.06 -16.11 -3.46
N ASP A 139 -13.98 -16.78 -3.06
CA ASP A 139 -12.65 -16.63 -3.63
C ASP A 139 -12.59 -16.98 -5.14
N ASP A 140 -13.47 -17.85 -5.62
CA ASP A 140 -13.59 -18.29 -7.01
C ASP A 140 -14.48 -17.40 -7.89
N VAL A 141 -15.37 -16.62 -7.26
CA VAL A 141 -16.24 -15.63 -7.92
C VAL A 141 -15.78 -14.19 -7.72
N MET A 142 -14.62 -13.98 -7.10
CA MET A 142 -13.99 -12.68 -6.89
C MET A 142 -12.69 -12.57 -7.68
N MET A 143 -12.52 -11.49 -8.43
CA MET A 143 -11.26 -11.11 -9.06
C MET A 143 -10.55 -10.05 -8.23
N PHE A 144 -9.27 -10.25 -7.97
CA PHE A 144 -8.38 -9.25 -7.41
C PHE A 144 -7.63 -8.52 -8.53
N CYS A 145 -7.37 -7.23 -8.35
CA CYS A 145 -6.61 -6.39 -9.25
C CYS A 145 -5.65 -5.51 -8.46
N SER A 146 -4.37 -5.53 -8.81
CA SER A 146 -3.29 -4.74 -8.22
C SER A 146 -2.13 -4.59 -9.22
N ALA A 147 -0.96 -4.16 -8.76
CA ALA A 147 0.31 -4.37 -9.42
C ALA A 147 1.41 -4.45 -8.38
N SER A 148 2.56 -4.95 -8.82
CA SER A 148 3.72 -5.15 -7.98
C SER A 148 4.99 -4.99 -8.82
N PRO A 149 6.08 -4.41 -8.26
CA PRO A 149 7.38 -4.44 -8.90
C PRO A 149 8.10 -5.78 -8.72
N TRP A 150 7.49 -6.76 -8.03
CA TRP A 150 8.14 -8.00 -7.65
C TRP A 150 8.78 -8.73 -8.83
N ARG A 151 8.07 -8.84 -9.95
CA ARG A 151 8.58 -9.49 -11.16
C ARG A 151 9.78 -8.74 -11.76
N PHE A 152 9.76 -7.40 -11.75
CA PHE A 152 10.90 -6.58 -12.16
C PHE A 152 12.11 -6.85 -11.26
N ILE A 153 11.94 -6.82 -9.93
CA ILE A 153 13.02 -7.10 -8.97
C ILE A 153 13.58 -8.52 -9.15
N ARG A 154 12.70 -9.53 -9.18
CA ARG A 154 13.10 -10.94 -9.29
C ARG A 154 13.80 -11.26 -10.61
N SER A 155 13.45 -10.55 -11.69
CA SER A 155 14.14 -10.65 -12.99
C SER A 155 15.53 -9.98 -13.02
N ARG A 156 16.01 -9.44 -11.89
CA ARG A 156 17.21 -8.60 -11.82
C ARG A 156 17.07 -7.31 -12.64
N TYR A 157 15.89 -6.68 -12.55
CA TYR A 157 15.59 -5.39 -13.15
C TYR A 157 15.56 -5.40 -14.68
N VAL A 158 15.20 -6.54 -15.28
CA VAL A 158 15.18 -6.74 -16.74
C VAL A 158 13.76 -6.74 -17.30
N GLU A 159 12.83 -7.42 -16.64
CA GLU A 159 11.46 -7.59 -17.12
C GLU A 159 10.60 -6.37 -16.77
N GLN A 160 10.15 -5.67 -17.81
CA GLN A 160 9.22 -4.55 -17.67
C GLN A 160 7.76 -5.00 -17.71
N GLY A 161 6.89 -4.28 -17.01
CA GLY A 161 5.46 -4.50 -16.96
C GLY A 161 4.79 -4.23 -18.31
N GLU A 162 4.01 -5.20 -18.77
CA GLU A 162 3.24 -5.09 -20.01
C GLU A 162 1.84 -4.50 -19.73
N TRP A 163 1.70 -3.20 -19.98
CA TRP A 163 0.43 -2.47 -19.82
C TRP A 163 -0.29 -2.32 -21.16
N ASN A 164 -0.83 -3.42 -21.69
CA ASN A 164 -1.51 -3.46 -22.98
C ASN A 164 -3.04 -3.68 -22.87
N ALA A 165 -3.75 -3.62 -24.00
CA ALA A 165 -5.22 -3.75 -24.05
C ALA A 165 -5.79 -5.08 -23.50
N GLY A 166 -4.95 -6.10 -23.27
CA GLY A 166 -5.32 -7.36 -22.63
C GLY A 166 -5.38 -7.29 -21.10
N VAL A 167 -4.84 -6.24 -20.48
CA VAL A 167 -4.94 -6.02 -19.02
C VAL A 167 -6.36 -5.54 -18.68
N PRO A 168 -7.04 -6.13 -17.68
CA PRO A 168 -8.40 -5.73 -17.30
C PRO A 168 -8.50 -4.24 -16.99
N ALA A 169 -9.61 -3.61 -17.41
CA ALA A 169 -9.86 -2.20 -17.18
C ALA A 169 -9.79 -1.83 -15.69
N GLU A 170 -10.16 -2.75 -14.81
CA GLU A 170 -10.15 -2.63 -13.35
C GLU A 170 -8.73 -2.42 -12.82
N VAL A 171 -7.71 -3.05 -13.41
CA VAL A 171 -6.30 -2.84 -13.05
C VAL A 171 -5.88 -1.41 -13.42
N TYR A 172 -6.31 -0.90 -14.58
CA TYR A 172 -6.10 0.50 -14.94
C TYR A 172 -6.86 1.47 -14.04
N ARG A 173 -8.08 1.12 -13.59
CA ARG A 173 -8.83 1.93 -12.62
C ARG A 173 -8.11 1.99 -11.26
N TYR A 174 -7.41 0.92 -10.86
CA TYR A 174 -6.53 0.92 -9.68
C TYR A 174 -5.29 1.81 -9.87
N PHE A 175 -4.59 1.68 -11.01
CA PHE A 175 -3.39 2.48 -11.31
C PHE A 175 -3.66 3.91 -11.79
N GLY A 176 -4.92 4.27 -12.00
CA GLY A 176 -5.30 5.50 -12.71
C GLY A 176 -4.88 5.44 -14.18
N THR A 177 -5.26 6.45 -14.95
CA THR A 177 -4.81 6.58 -16.35
C THR A 177 -3.29 6.64 -16.37
N VAL A 178 -2.65 5.66 -17.01
CA VAL A 178 -1.21 5.69 -17.31
C VAL A 178 -0.99 6.79 -18.34
N LEU A 179 -0.45 7.94 -17.91
CA LEU A 179 -0.03 8.96 -18.86
C LEU A 179 1.29 8.51 -19.51
N PRO A 180 1.56 8.87 -20.77
CA PRO A 180 2.81 8.49 -21.46
C PRO A 180 4.09 8.94 -20.73
N TYR A 181 4.02 9.96 -19.87
CA TYR A 181 5.12 10.42 -19.02
C TYR A 181 5.36 9.55 -17.78
N ASP A 182 4.45 8.64 -17.45
CA ASP A 182 4.59 7.68 -16.32
C ASP A 182 5.38 6.42 -16.72
N THR A 183 5.82 6.32 -17.98
CA THR A 183 6.28 5.07 -18.59
C THR A 183 7.57 4.53 -17.98
N GLU A 184 8.51 5.36 -17.52
CA GLU A 184 9.72 4.86 -16.86
C GLU A 184 9.42 4.20 -15.52
N TRP A 185 8.60 4.81 -14.66
CA TRP A 185 8.26 4.26 -13.35
C TRP A 185 7.26 3.10 -13.44
N LYS A 186 6.22 3.22 -14.28
CA LYS A 186 5.21 2.16 -14.45
C LYS A 186 5.71 0.96 -15.24
N SER A 187 6.76 1.11 -16.06
CA SER A 187 7.43 -0.03 -16.68
C SER A 187 8.04 -0.98 -15.66
N CYS A 188 8.31 -0.53 -14.42
CA CYS A 188 8.83 -1.42 -13.38
C CYS A 188 7.72 -2.19 -12.64
N TYR A 189 6.45 -1.75 -12.72
CA TYR A 189 5.32 -2.40 -12.07
C TYR A 189 4.62 -3.34 -13.05
N HIS A 190 4.36 -4.56 -12.61
CA HIS A 190 3.63 -5.57 -13.38
C HIS A 190 2.20 -5.68 -12.88
N PRO A 191 1.19 -5.65 -13.77
CA PRO A 191 -0.20 -5.82 -13.38
C PRO A 191 -0.39 -7.18 -12.70
N VAL A 192 -1.08 -7.19 -11.57
CA VAL A 192 -1.46 -8.41 -10.84
C VAL A 192 -2.97 -8.52 -10.92
N TYR A 193 -3.48 -9.58 -11.56
CA TYR A 193 -4.91 -9.83 -11.61
C TYR A 193 -5.21 -11.31 -11.78
N GLY A 194 -6.34 -11.75 -11.23
CA GLY A 194 -6.78 -13.13 -11.28
C GLY A 194 -7.91 -13.39 -10.29
N LYS A 195 -8.50 -14.59 -10.35
CA LYS A 195 -9.44 -15.03 -9.31
C LYS A 195 -8.71 -15.13 -7.99
N VAL A 196 -9.34 -14.73 -6.90
CA VAL A 196 -8.74 -14.79 -5.55
C VAL A 196 -8.27 -16.21 -5.21
N SER A 197 -9.05 -17.22 -5.60
CA SER A 197 -8.73 -18.65 -5.44
C SER A 197 -7.52 -19.15 -6.23
N GLU A 198 -7.07 -18.42 -7.25
CA GLU A 198 -5.95 -18.78 -8.13
C GLU A 198 -4.67 -18.01 -7.79
N LEU A 199 -4.74 -16.99 -6.92
CA LEU A 199 -3.57 -16.19 -6.52
C LEU A 199 -2.64 -17.00 -5.62
N THR A 200 -1.35 -16.83 -5.87
CA THR A 200 -0.27 -17.42 -5.08
C THR A 200 0.41 -16.36 -4.22
N THR A 201 1.26 -16.79 -3.28
CA THR A 201 2.15 -15.88 -2.55
C THR A 201 2.99 -15.01 -3.49
N ASP A 202 3.43 -15.56 -4.64
CA ASP A 202 4.24 -14.81 -5.60
C ASP A 202 3.48 -13.63 -6.22
N ASP A 203 2.19 -13.81 -6.47
CA ASP A 203 1.30 -12.75 -6.99
C ASP A 203 1.04 -11.67 -5.92
N LEU A 204 1.21 -12.02 -4.64
CA LEU A 204 0.86 -11.20 -3.49
C LEU A 204 2.08 -10.57 -2.76
N THR A 205 3.28 -10.70 -3.35
CA THR A 205 4.51 -10.06 -2.87
C THR A 205 4.60 -8.61 -3.37
N LEU A 206 5.01 -7.69 -2.48
CA LEU A 206 5.14 -6.25 -2.76
C LEU A 206 3.92 -5.62 -3.43
N LEU A 207 2.73 -5.94 -2.93
CA LEU A 207 1.48 -5.41 -3.48
C LEU A 207 1.34 -3.89 -3.33
N GLY A 208 0.85 -3.28 -4.40
CA GLY A 208 0.57 -1.86 -4.48
C GLY A 208 1.83 -1.04 -4.71
N GLY A 209 2.09 -0.09 -3.80
CA GLY A 209 3.17 0.88 -3.91
C GLY A 209 2.67 2.31 -3.88
N ASP A 210 3.44 3.19 -3.26
CA ASP A 210 3.10 4.62 -3.18
C ASP A 210 3.53 5.39 -4.43
N ASP A 211 2.56 6.13 -5.00
CA ASP A 211 2.74 7.12 -6.06
C ASP A 211 2.80 8.53 -5.43
N GLY A 212 3.83 8.76 -4.62
CA GLY A 212 4.12 10.08 -4.04
C GLY A 212 2.98 10.68 -3.21
N GLY A 213 2.32 9.88 -2.37
CA GLY A 213 1.36 10.33 -1.38
C GLY A 213 -0.11 10.34 -1.83
N ARG A 214 -0.41 10.06 -3.11
CA ARG A 214 -1.79 10.13 -3.63
C ARG A 214 -2.65 8.91 -3.29
N ARG A 215 -2.04 7.74 -3.05
CA ARG A 215 -2.75 6.45 -2.89
C ARG A 215 -2.23 5.63 -1.71
N MET A 216 -1.70 6.32 -0.69
CA MET A 216 -1.03 5.68 0.42
C MET A 216 -1.84 4.56 1.06
N GLY A 217 -1.25 3.36 1.01
CA GLY A 217 -1.77 2.15 1.62
C GLY A 217 -2.79 1.39 0.79
N MET A 218 -3.22 1.88 -0.37
CA MET A 218 -4.10 1.10 -1.25
C MET A 218 -3.32 -0.04 -1.90
N ILE A 219 -3.73 -1.29 -1.69
CA ILE A 219 -3.00 -2.48 -2.18
C ILE A 219 -3.73 -3.23 -3.30
N GLY A 220 -4.98 -2.87 -3.60
CA GLY A 220 -5.70 -3.43 -4.72
C GLY A 220 -7.21 -3.24 -4.64
N VAL A 221 -7.90 -3.86 -5.59
CA VAL A 221 -9.36 -3.83 -5.75
C VAL A 221 -9.88 -5.25 -5.91
N LEU A 222 -11.01 -5.55 -5.27
CA LEU A 222 -11.80 -6.76 -5.52
C LEU A 222 -13.04 -6.41 -6.33
N THR A 223 -13.34 -7.25 -7.31
CA THR A 223 -14.52 -7.13 -8.19
C THR A 223 -15.20 -8.48 -8.35
N PHE A 224 -16.53 -8.46 -8.49
CA PHE A 224 -17.31 -9.67 -8.69
C PHE A 224 -17.23 -10.16 -10.13
N LEU A 225 -17.03 -11.46 -10.32
CA LEU A 225 -17.06 -12.14 -11.62
C LEU A 225 -18.45 -12.69 -11.97
N ALA A 226 -19.31 -12.81 -10.98
CA ALA A 226 -20.69 -13.27 -11.11
C ALA A 226 -21.63 -12.32 -10.34
N ARG A 227 -22.93 -12.42 -10.60
CA ARG A 227 -23.97 -11.74 -9.81
C ARG A 227 -24.56 -12.74 -8.82
N PRO A 228 -25.05 -12.28 -7.65
CA PRO A 228 -25.79 -13.17 -6.76
C PRO A 228 -27.12 -13.59 -7.39
N ASP A 229 -27.69 -14.70 -6.93
CA ASP A 229 -29.00 -15.19 -7.38
C ASP A 229 -30.16 -14.26 -6.99
N ARG A 230 -29.95 -13.43 -5.97
CA ARG A 230 -30.95 -12.50 -5.44
C ARG A 230 -30.30 -11.19 -5.04
N ALA A 231 -30.99 -10.09 -5.37
CA ALA A 231 -30.60 -8.78 -4.91
C ALA A 231 -30.65 -8.68 -3.37
N ALA A 232 -29.54 -8.31 -2.76
CA ALA A 232 -29.39 -8.16 -1.32
C ALA A 232 -28.21 -7.25 -0.96
N THR A 233 -28.17 -6.80 0.28
CA THR A 233 -26.98 -6.17 0.85
C THR A 233 -26.13 -7.23 1.52
N HIS A 234 -24.93 -7.44 1.00
CA HIS A 234 -23.94 -8.37 1.54
C HIS A 234 -22.98 -7.60 2.45
N THR A 235 -22.76 -8.05 3.68
CA THR A 235 -21.55 -7.69 4.43
C THR A 235 -20.45 -8.64 4.01
N LEU A 236 -19.46 -8.12 3.30
CA LEU A 236 -18.29 -8.87 2.88
C LEU A 236 -17.20 -8.72 3.93
N THR A 237 -16.66 -9.84 4.39
CA THR A 237 -15.44 -9.85 5.20
C THR A 237 -14.28 -10.28 4.33
N VAL A 238 -13.31 -9.38 4.16
CA VAL A 238 -12.05 -9.65 3.49
C VAL A 238 -11.00 -9.92 4.55
N THR A 239 -10.22 -10.99 4.39
CA THR A 239 -9.08 -11.29 5.26
C THR A 239 -7.82 -11.46 4.44
N LEU A 240 -6.77 -10.72 4.79
CA LEU A 240 -5.42 -10.93 4.32
C LEU A 240 -4.65 -11.75 5.34
N THR A 241 -3.89 -12.73 4.87
CA THR A 241 -2.91 -13.43 5.70
C THR A 241 -1.51 -13.13 5.21
N SER A 242 -0.65 -12.58 6.06
CA SER A 242 0.76 -12.33 5.72
C SER A 242 1.57 -13.62 5.69
N VAL A 243 2.76 -13.56 5.09
CA VAL A 243 3.69 -14.70 5.00
C VAL A 243 4.08 -15.23 6.39
N ASP A 244 4.22 -14.35 7.38
CA ASP A 244 4.50 -14.69 8.79
C ASP A 244 3.27 -15.25 9.56
N GLY A 245 2.10 -15.28 8.94
CA GLY A 245 0.87 -15.88 9.48
C GLY A 245 -0.05 -14.91 10.23
N GLU A 246 0.29 -13.62 10.34
CA GLU A 246 -0.65 -12.62 10.87
C GLU A 246 -1.87 -12.45 9.94
N ARG A 247 -3.01 -12.11 10.54
CA ARG A 247 -4.29 -11.97 9.83
C ARG A 247 -4.86 -10.58 10.04
N TYR A 248 -5.27 -9.95 8.95
CA TYR A 248 -5.92 -8.64 8.95
C TYR A 248 -7.27 -8.77 8.27
N SER A 249 -8.34 -8.41 8.97
CA SER A 249 -9.71 -8.53 8.45
C SER A 249 -10.40 -7.18 8.41
N ALA A 250 -11.22 -6.96 7.39
CA ALA A 250 -12.07 -5.78 7.27
C ALA A 250 -13.44 -6.17 6.71
N CYS A 251 -14.47 -5.44 7.11
CA CYS A 251 -15.83 -5.64 6.62
C CYS A 251 -16.31 -4.44 5.81
N ALA A 252 -17.07 -4.70 4.76
CA ALA A 252 -17.74 -3.68 3.96
C ALA A 252 -19.13 -4.16 3.54
N ALA A 253 -20.14 -3.31 3.71
CA ALA A 253 -21.48 -3.56 3.19
C ALA A 253 -21.55 -3.17 1.71
N VAL A 254 -22.10 -4.05 0.89
CA VAL A 254 -22.22 -3.88 -0.55
C VAL A 254 -23.60 -4.32 -1.01
N ALA A 255 -24.34 -3.43 -1.66
CA ALA A 255 -25.60 -3.80 -2.32
C ALA A 255 -25.27 -4.46 -3.67
N LEU A 256 -25.77 -5.68 -3.86
CA LEU A 256 -25.59 -6.47 -5.08
C LEU A 256 -26.97 -6.71 -5.72
N GLU A 257 -27.02 -6.65 -7.05
CA GLU A 257 -28.23 -6.79 -7.88
C GLU A 257 -28.06 -7.86 -8.97
#